data_AF-A0A1Y1BYY7-F1
#
_entry.id   AF-A0A1Y1BYY7-F1
#
_cell.length_a   1.000
_cell.length_b   1.000
_cell.length_c   1.000
_cell.angle_alpha   90.00
_cell.angle_beta   90.00
_cell.angle_gamma   90.00
#
_symmetry.space_group_name_H-M   'P 1'
#
loop_
_entity.id
_entity.type
_entity.pdbx_description
1 polymer ?
#
loop_
_entity_poly.entity_id
_entity_poly.type
_entity_poly.pdbx_seq_one_letter_code
_entity_poly.pdbx_strand_id
1 'polypeptide(L)'
;MSGATYGGAVRLVLFDVDGVLTDGLLHVSADGEFMKRFHAHDGIAIALLRAHGIRSGILSGKHSGALAWRAAQLGIDVLVTGCDDKAAGYADIKLRQHLDDSAIAYVGDDVNDLAVIERVGVSYAPADAHRLVRARVDHVTNAAGGRGVAREVAEHLLSDAGLSLDDAYRPLLEQWSGHGVVQ
;
A
#
# COMPACT_ATOMS: atom_id res chain seq x y z
N MET A 1 1.15 11.68 29.27
CA MET A 1 2.19 10.71 28.86
C MET A 1 2.38 10.92 27.36
N SER A 2 3.56 11.35 26.91
CA SER A 2 3.82 11.52 25.47
C SER A 2 3.82 10.13 24.84
N GLY A 3 2.80 9.81 24.04
CA GLY A 3 2.77 8.57 23.27
C GLY A 3 3.97 8.53 22.32
N ALA A 4 4.51 7.34 22.06
CA ALA A 4 5.57 7.16 21.08
C ALA A 4 5.07 7.67 19.72
N THR A 5 5.83 8.56 19.09
CA THR A 5 5.48 9.14 17.78
C THR A 5 6.28 8.45 16.68
N TYR A 6 5.66 8.21 15.53
CA TYR A 6 6.38 7.71 14.36
C TYR A 6 7.52 8.66 13.94
N GLY A 7 8.74 8.14 13.91
CA GLY A 7 9.97 8.89 13.58
C GLY A 7 10.66 8.42 12.30
N GLY A 8 10.08 7.45 11.57
CA GLY A 8 10.67 6.89 10.35
C GLY A 8 10.74 7.89 9.19
N ALA A 9 11.43 7.54 8.10
CA ALA A 9 11.61 8.40 6.93
C ALA A 9 10.44 8.36 5.93
N VAL A 10 9.70 7.24 5.89
CA VAL A 10 8.59 7.06 4.92
C VAL A 10 7.45 8.04 5.21
N ARG A 11 6.95 8.70 4.16
CA ARG A 11 5.83 9.66 4.17
C ARG A 11 4.71 9.27 3.23
N LEU A 12 4.95 8.29 2.35
CA LEU A 12 3.97 7.75 1.40
C LEU A 12 4.22 6.25 1.21
N VAL A 13 3.18 5.44 1.37
CA VAL A 13 3.19 4.03 0.96
C VAL A 13 2.35 3.89 -0.30
N LEU A 14 2.96 3.41 -1.38
CA LEU A 14 2.31 3.11 -2.64
C LEU A 14 2.08 1.61 -2.77
N PHE A 15 0.86 1.23 -3.14
CA PHE A 15 0.47 -0.16 -3.37
C PHE A 15 0.18 -0.37 -4.85
N ASP A 16 0.69 -1.47 -5.43
CA ASP A 16 -0.01 -2.10 -6.53
C ASP A 16 -1.39 -2.65 -6.07
N VAL A 17 -2.23 -3.07 -7.00
CA VAL A 17 -3.57 -3.59 -6.72
C VAL A 17 -3.62 -5.10 -6.90
N ASP A 18 -3.31 -5.61 -8.09
CA ASP A 18 -3.67 -6.97 -8.47
C ASP A 18 -2.53 -7.93 -8.14
N GLY A 19 -2.67 -8.65 -7.03
CA GLY A 19 -1.60 -9.47 -6.45
C GLY A 19 -1.05 -8.88 -5.15
N VAL A 20 -1.39 -7.62 -4.84
CA VAL A 20 -1.06 -6.95 -3.56
C VAL A 20 -2.31 -6.74 -2.71
N LEU A 21 -3.19 -5.81 -3.12
CA LEU A 21 -4.44 -5.52 -2.41
C LEU A 21 -5.56 -6.52 -2.75
N THR A 22 -5.37 -7.29 -3.81
CA THR A 22 -6.22 -8.41 -4.24
C THR A 22 -5.36 -9.67 -4.40
N ASP A 23 -6.00 -10.83 -4.56
CA ASP A 23 -5.31 -12.11 -4.75
C ASP A 23 -4.89 -12.38 -6.21
N GLY A 24 -4.80 -11.32 -7.04
CA GLY A 24 -4.34 -11.39 -8.43
C GLY A 24 -5.33 -12.05 -9.40
N LEU A 25 -6.44 -12.62 -8.91
CA LEU A 25 -7.44 -13.25 -9.76
C LEU A 25 -8.30 -12.21 -10.48
N LEU A 26 -8.45 -12.39 -11.79
CA LEU A 26 -9.33 -11.57 -12.62
C LEU A 26 -10.68 -12.27 -12.79
N HIS A 27 -11.75 -11.62 -12.33
CA HIS A 27 -13.12 -12.07 -12.56
C HIS A 27 -13.67 -11.42 -13.83
N VAL A 28 -13.74 -12.20 -14.91
CA VAL A 28 -14.01 -11.70 -16.28
C VAL A 28 -15.29 -12.35 -16.83
N SER A 29 -16.12 -11.54 -17.48
CA SER A 29 -17.29 -11.96 -18.27
C SER A 29 -17.07 -11.65 -19.76
N ALA A 30 -18.07 -11.88 -20.61
CA ALA A 30 -18.02 -11.48 -22.02
C ALA A 30 -17.81 -9.96 -22.21
N ASP A 31 -18.16 -9.15 -21.22
CA ASP A 31 -18.05 -7.68 -21.26
C ASP A 31 -16.75 -7.16 -20.59
N GLY A 32 -15.90 -8.06 -20.08
CA GLY A 32 -14.63 -7.71 -19.43
C GLY A 32 -14.62 -7.97 -17.92
N GLU A 33 -13.68 -7.34 -17.21
CA GLU A 33 -13.51 -7.50 -15.76
C GLU A 33 -14.65 -6.81 -14.99
N PHE A 34 -15.32 -7.54 -14.10
CA PHE A 34 -16.51 -7.04 -13.40
C PHE A 34 -16.39 -7.02 -11.87
N MET A 35 -15.34 -7.60 -11.28
CA MET A 35 -15.19 -7.68 -9.83
C MET A 35 -13.72 -7.68 -9.41
N LYS A 36 -13.43 -6.96 -8.30
CA LYS A 36 -12.21 -7.08 -7.52
C LYS A 36 -12.55 -7.45 -6.08
N ARG A 37 -11.75 -8.33 -5.47
CA ARG A 37 -11.89 -8.73 -4.07
C ARG A 37 -10.75 -8.12 -3.27
N PHE A 38 -11.11 -7.31 -2.26
CA PHE A 38 -10.17 -6.68 -1.34
C PHE A 38 -10.29 -7.32 0.04
N HIS A 39 -9.26 -7.19 0.86
CA HIS A 39 -9.26 -7.70 2.22
C HIS A 39 -9.68 -6.64 3.24
N ALA A 40 -10.55 -7.01 4.19
CA ALA A 40 -11.10 -6.05 5.14
C ALA A 40 -10.04 -5.49 6.10
N HIS A 41 -9.05 -6.31 6.46
CA HIS A 41 -7.96 -5.87 7.34
C HIS A 41 -7.04 -4.84 6.67
N ASP A 42 -6.93 -4.87 5.34
CA ASP A 42 -6.11 -3.90 4.60
C ASP A 42 -6.73 -2.50 4.63
N GLY A 43 -8.05 -2.39 4.81
CA GLY A 43 -8.69 -1.09 5.05
C GLY A 43 -8.22 -0.42 6.34
N ILE A 44 -8.00 -1.20 7.41
CA ILE A 44 -7.45 -0.70 8.68
C ILE A 44 -6.02 -0.17 8.49
N ALA A 45 -5.23 -0.79 7.59
CA ALA A 45 -3.87 -0.36 7.32
C ALA A 45 -3.81 1.08 6.81
N ILE A 46 -4.75 1.48 5.95
CA ILE A 46 -4.84 2.84 5.42
C ILE A 46 -5.10 3.86 6.55
N ALA A 47 -6.03 3.54 7.44
CA ALA A 47 -6.32 4.39 8.58
C ALA A 47 -5.14 4.44 9.59
N LEU A 48 -4.44 3.33 9.75
CA LEU A 48 -3.26 3.23 10.61
C LEU A 48 -2.12 4.13 10.09
N LEU A 49 -1.78 4.03 8.80
CA LEU A 49 -0.78 4.89 8.17
C LEU A 49 -1.15 6.37 8.34
N ARG A 50 -2.41 6.73 8.07
CA ARG A 50 -2.94 8.09 8.22
C ARG A 50 -2.82 8.61 9.65
N ALA A 51 -3.12 7.78 10.64
CA ALA A 51 -3.01 8.16 12.06
C ALA A 51 -1.57 8.50 12.47
N HIS A 52 -0.57 8.01 11.74
CA HIS A 52 0.84 8.34 11.91
C HIS A 52 1.35 9.38 10.89
N GLY A 53 0.45 10.06 10.18
CA GLY A 53 0.79 11.10 9.21
C GLY A 53 1.44 10.58 7.92
N ILE A 54 1.32 9.28 7.64
CA ILE A 54 1.83 8.64 6.43
C ILE A 54 0.69 8.58 5.40
N ARG A 55 0.93 9.13 4.21
CA ARG A 55 -0.03 9.06 3.10
C ARG A 55 -0.06 7.66 2.50
N SER A 56 -1.19 7.31 1.93
CA SER A 56 -1.40 6.08 1.18
C SER A 56 -1.67 6.37 -0.29
N GLY A 57 -1.17 5.53 -1.19
CA GLY A 57 -1.41 5.68 -2.61
C GLY A 57 -1.50 4.36 -3.36
N ILE A 58 -2.07 4.43 -4.56
CA ILE A 58 -2.20 3.32 -5.48
C ILE A 58 -1.55 3.71 -6.81
N LEU A 59 -0.70 2.82 -7.33
CA LEU A 59 -0.14 2.90 -8.68
C LEU A 59 -0.40 1.58 -9.39
N SER A 60 -1.41 1.58 -10.29
CA SER A 60 -1.85 0.38 -11.01
C SER A 60 -1.82 0.57 -12.51
N GLY A 61 -1.46 -0.49 -13.22
CA GLY A 61 -1.59 -0.58 -14.67
C GLY A 61 -3.05 -0.65 -15.14
N LYS A 62 -3.97 -1.11 -14.27
CA LYS A 62 -5.38 -1.27 -14.63
C LYS A 62 -6.22 -0.16 -14.05
N HIS A 63 -7.33 0.13 -14.74
CA HIS A 63 -8.38 1.00 -14.26
C HIS A 63 -9.70 0.21 -14.19
N SER A 64 -10.45 0.38 -13.10
CA SER A 64 -11.81 -0.15 -12.99
C SER A 64 -12.66 0.67 -12.03
N GLY A 65 -13.98 0.65 -12.23
CA GLY A 65 -14.92 1.30 -11.32
C GLY A 65 -14.84 0.73 -9.89
N ALA A 66 -14.61 -0.58 -9.74
CA ALA A 66 -14.44 -1.21 -8.43
C ALA A 66 -13.21 -0.67 -7.68
N LEU A 67 -12.09 -0.48 -8.39
CA LEU A 67 -10.88 0.11 -7.82
C LEU A 67 -11.11 1.57 -7.43
N ALA A 68 -11.68 2.37 -8.32
CA ALA A 68 -11.97 3.78 -8.04
C ALA A 68 -12.90 3.94 -6.83
N TRP A 69 -13.95 3.12 -6.75
CA TRP A 69 -14.87 3.11 -5.61
C TRP A 69 -14.16 2.75 -4.31
N ARG A 70 -13.35 1.68 -4.30
CA ARG A 70 -12.63 1.24 -3.09
C ARG A 70 -11.59 2.27 -2.64
N ALA A 71 -10.84 2.86 -3.57
CA ALA A 71 -9.88 3.91 -3.26
C ALA A 71 -10.55 5.13 -2.62
N ALA A 72 -11.70 5.55 -3.14
CA ALA A 72 -12.51 6.63 -2.55
C ALA A 72 -13.05 6.24 -1.17
N GLN A 73 -13.56 5.01 -1.01
CA GLN A 73 -14.08 4.50 0.25
C GLN A 73 -13.03 4.49 1.36
N LEU A 74 -11.80 4.11 1.03
CA LEU A 74 -10.67 4.07 1.97
C LEU A 74 -10.07 5.46 2.24
N GLY A 75 -10.35 6.46 1.40
CA GLY A 75 -9.71 7.76 1.46
C GLY A 75 -8.22 7.69 1.11
N ILE A 76 -7.89 7.02 0.00
CA ILE A 76 -6.53 6.97 -0.57
C ILE A 76 -6.12 8.37 -1.04
N ASP A 77 -4.91 8.82 -0.68
CA ASP A 77 -4.43 10.18 -0.95
C ASP A 77 -3.92 10.36 -2.39
N VAL A 78 -3.33 9.31 -2.96
CA VAL A 78 -2.74 9.34 -4.31
C VAL A 78 -3.28 8.18 -5.14
N LEU A 79 -3.94 8.45 -6.25
CA LEU A 79 -4.48 7.42 -7.14
C LEU A 79 -3.98 7.62 -8.57
N VAL A 80 -3.19 6.67 -9.07
CA VAL A 80 -2.79 6.56 -10.47
C VAL A 80 -3.18 5.17 -10.97
N THR A 81 -4.04 5.14 -11.99
CA THR A 81 -4.60 3.90 -12.57
C THR A 81 -4.54 3.95 -14.08
N GLY A 82 -4.51 2.80 -14.76
CA GLY A 82 -4.35 2.78 -16.22
C GLY A 82 -2.94 3.18 -16.66
N CYS A 83 -1.95 2.95 -15.79
CA CYS A 83 -0.57 3.39 -16.00
C CYS A 83 0.33 2.19 -16.31
N ASP A 84 0.49 1.89 -17.61
CA ASP A 84 1.34 0.78 -18.05
C ASP A 84 2.83 1.02 -17.75
N ASP A 85 3.31 2.26 -17.91
CA ASP A 85 4.67 2.66 -17.52
C ASP A 85 4.69 3.13 -16.06
N LYS A 86 4.84 2.17 -15.14
CA LYS A 86 4.94 2.44 -13.70
C LYS A 86 6.14 3.32 -13.32
N ALA A 87 7.22 3.29 -14.09
CA ALA A 87 8.38 4.14 -13.81
C ALA A 87 8.06 5.62 -14.04
N ALA A 88 7.35 5.92 -15.12
CA ALA A 88 6.86 7.27 -15.40
C ALA A 88 5.78 7.70 -14.39
N GLY A 89 4.81 6.82 -14.08
CA GLY A 89 3.78 7.10 -13.09
C GLY A 89 4.36 7.39 -11.70
N TYR A 90 5.36 6.63 -11.27
CA TYR A 90 6.08 6.85 -10.03
C TYR A 90 6.82 8.20 -10.02
N ALA A 91 7.53 8.54 -11.11
CA ALA A 91 8.26 9.81 -11.22
C ALA A 91 7.32 11.02 -11.10
N ASP A 92 6.14 10.95 -11.73
CA ASP A 92 5.10 11.98 -11.62
C ASP A 92 4.52 12.08 -10.20
N ILE A 93 4.22 10.95 -9.55
CA ILE A 93 3.79 10.93 -8.14
C ILE A 93 4.82 11.62 -7.26
N LYS A 94 6.09 11.21 -7.37
CA LYS A 94 7.19 11.76 -6.57
C LYS A 94 7.30 13.27 -6.72
N LEU A 95 7.22 13.78 -7.96
CA LEU A 95 7.24 15.20 -8.26
C LEU A 95 6.05 15.94 -7.62
N ARG A 96 4.82 15.45 -7.82
CA ARG A 96 3.60 16.09 -7.30
C ARG A 96 3.50 16.05 -5.77
N GLN A 97 4.06 15.03 -5.15
CA GLN A 97 4.03 14.87 -3.69
C GLN A 97 5.20 15.57 -3.00
N HIS A 98 6.16 16.11 -3.76
CA HIS A 98 7.39 16.74 -3.28
C HIS A 98 8.17 15.83 -2.32
N LEU A 99 8.36 14.57 -2.73
CA LEU A 99 9.08 13.58 -1.96
C LEU A 99 10.36 13.15 -2.68
N ASP A 100 11.36 12.75 -1.90
CA ASP A 100 12.50 11.99 -2.40
C ASP A 100 12.20 10.49 -2.33
N ASP A 101 12.97 9.69 -3.07
CA ASP A 101 12.75 8.24 -3.12
C ASP A 101 12.82 7.59 -1.73
N SER A 102 13.74 8.07 -0.88
CA SER A 102 13.92 7.61 0.51
C SER A 102 12.70 7.81 1.41
N ALA A 103 11.74 8.65 1.00
CA ALA A 103 10.51 8.92 1.75
C ALA A 103 9.31 8.12 1.22
N ILE A 104 9.50 7.25 0.23
CA ILE A 104 8.43 6.44 -0.37
C ILE A 104 8.70 4.97 -0.09
N ALA A 105 7.64 4.24 0.29
CA ALA A 105 7.62 2.79 0.27
C ALA A 105 6.75 2.29 -0.88
N TYR A 106 7.14 1.17 -1.50
CA TYR A 106 6.36 0.51 -2.56
C TYR A 106 6.08 -0.95 -2.24
N VAL A 107 4.85 -1.39 -2.52
CA VAL A 107 4.43 -2.79 -2.41
C VAL A 107 4.01 -3.30 -3.79
N GLY A 108 4.73 -4.29 -4.32
CA GLY A 108 4.49 -4.86 -5.65
C GLY A 108 4.69 -6.37 -5.66
N ASP A 109 4.09 -7.05 -6.63
CA ASP A 109 4.09 -8.52 -6.70
C ASP A 109 4.68 -9.08 -8.01
N ASP A 110 4.71 -8.32 -9.10
CA ASP A 110 5.15 -8.83 -10.41
C ASP A 110 6.25 -7.98 -11.08
N VAL A 111 6.80 -8.47 -12.19
CA VAL A 111 8.02 -7.94 -12.82
C VAL A 111 7.88 -6.51 -13.33
N ASN A 112 6.66 -6.05 -13.61
CA ASN A 112 6.38 -4.65 -13.98
C ASN A 112 6.56 -3.68 -12.80
N ASP A 113 6.58 -4.17 -11.56
CA ASP A 113 6.84 -3.38 -10.36
C ASP A 113 8.33 -3.11 -10.11
N LEU A 114 9.21 -3.91 -10.70
CA LEU A 114 10.65 -3.82 -10.47
C LEU A 114 11.22 -2.43 -10.78
N ALA A 115 10.67 -1.76 -11.80
CA ALA A 115 11.09 -0.42 -12.18
C ALA A 115 10.81 0.65 -11.11
N VAL A 116 9.92 0.37 -10.16
CA VAL A 116 9.63 1.22 -8.99
C VAL A 116 10.30 0.67 -7.73
N ILE A 117 10.26 -0.64 -7.52
CA ILE A 117 10.88 -1.34 -6.37
C ILE A 117 12.37 -0.99 -6.25
N GLU A 118 13.10 -0.95 -7.36
CA GLU A 118 14.55 -0.67 -7.36
C GLU A 118 14.89 0.81 -7.08
N ARG A 119 13.88 1.67 -6.89
CA ARG A 119 14.08 3.12 -6.70
C ARG A 119 13.70 3.59 -5.30
N VAL A 120 12.63 3.05 -4.73
CA VAL A 120 12.05 3.54 -3.46
C VAL A 120 12.95 3.30 -2.26
N GLY A 121 12.69 4.02 -1.17
CA GLY A 121 13.47 3.91 0.06
C GLY A 121 13.28 2.60 0.81
N VAL A 122 12.08 2.01 0.73
CA VAL A 122 11.78 0.68 1.27
C VAL A 122 10.78 -0.02 0.35
N SER A 123 11.01 -1.29 0.07
CA SER A 123 10.20 -2.09 -0.83
C SER A 123 9.69 -3.37 -0.17
N TYR A 124 8.47 -3.76 -0.56
CA TYR A 124 7.78 -4.92 -0.02
C TYR A 124 7.21 -5.78 -1.15
N ALA A 125 7.14 -7.09 -0.92
CA ALA A 125 6.41 -8.01 -1.79
C ALA A 125 5.55 -9.01 -0.98
N PRO A 126 4.35 -9.36 -1.48
CA PRO A 126 3.58 -10.50 -0.98
C PRO A 126 4.37 -11.82 -0.97
N ALA A 127 3.98 -12.76 -0.10
CA ALA A 127 4.59 -14.08 0.00
C ALA A 127 4.55 -14.88 -1.32
N ASP A 128 3.48 -14.68 -2.10
CA ASP A 128 3.19 -15.32 -3.37
C ASP A 128 3.58 -14.46 -4.60
N ALA A 129 4.23 -13.32 -4.36
CA ALA A 129 4.80 -12.50 -5.43
C ALA A 129 5.77 -13.29 -6.31
N HIS A 130 5.92 -12.86 -7.56
CA HIS A 130 6.83 -13.46 -8.51
C HIS A 130 8.25 -13.54 -7.93
N ARG A 131 8.92 -14.69 -8.13
CA ARG A 131 10.23 -14.98 -7.51
C ARG A 131 11.31 -13.92 -7.76
N LEU A 132 11.26 -13.25 -8.92
CA LEU A 132 12.21 -12.18 -9.25
C LEU A 132 11.97 -10.91 -8.43
N VAL A 133 10.73 -10.66 -8.02
CA VAL A 133 10.34 -9.54 -7.17
C VAL A 133 10.76 -9.81 -5.74
N ARG A 134 10.41 -10.99 -5.22
CA ARG A 134 10.82 -11.44 -3.88
C ARG A 134 12.33 -11.44 -3.65
N ALA A 135 13.12 -11.62 -4.70
CA ALA A 135 14.58 -11.60 -4.64
C ALA A 135 15.18 -10.18 -4.64
N ARG A 136 14.37 -9.13 -4.84
CA ARG A 136 14.84 -7.74 -5.04
C ARG A 136 14.18 -6.73 -4.10
N VAL A 137 13.16 -7.13 -3.35
CA VAL A 137 12.57 -6.28 -2.31
C VAL A 137 13.33 -6.38 -1.00
N ASP A 138 13.23 -5.34 -0.18
CA ASP A 138 13.81 -5.31 1.16
C ASP A 138 13.12 -6.29 2.10
N HIS A 139 11.79 -6.41 1.97
CA HIS A 139 10.97 -7.26 2.82
C HIS A 139 9.95 -8.07 2.01
N VAL A 140 9.85 -9.36 2.33
CA VAL A 140 8.76 -10.22 1.84
C VAL A 140 7.81 -10.46 3.00
N THR A 141 6.52 -10.15 2.80
CA THR A 141 5.48 -10.39 3.81
C THR A 141 5.20 -11.89 3.96
N ASN A 142 4.65 -12.27 5.11
CA ASN A 142 4.10 -13.61 5.31
C ASN A 142 2.73 -13.74 4.64
N ALA A 143 1.96 -12.65 4.59
CA ALA A 143 0.69 -12.60 3.88
C ALA A 143 0.87 -12.73 2.36
N ALA A 144 -0.07 -13.45 1.74
CA ALA A 144 -0.24 -13.50 0.28
C ALA A 144 -1.13 -12.34 -0.22
N GLY A 145 -1.09 -12.05 -1.51
CA GLY A 145 -1.91 -11.02 -2.16
C GLY A 145 -3.38 -11.06 -1.74
N GLY A 146 -3.93 -9.92 -1.32
CA GLY A 146 -5.33 -9.83 -0.87
C GLY A 146 -5.63 -10.59 0.43
N ARG A 147 -4.61 -10.92 1.23
CA ARG A 147 -4.74 -11.62 2.52
C ARG A 147 -4.16 -10.84 3.70
N GLY A 148 -4.16 -9.50 3.63
CA GLY A 148 -3.63 -8.65 4.70
C GLY A 148 -2.23 -8.09 4.44
N VAL A 149 -1.80 -7.99 3.17
CA VAL A 149 -0.46 -7.48 2.84
C VAL A 149 -0.31 -6.03 3.29
N ALA A 150 -1.28 -5.16 2.99
CA ALA A 150 -1.17 -3.75 3.40
C ALA A 150 -1.15 -3.61 4.92
N ARG A 151 -1.91 -4.46 5.61
CA ARG A 151 -1.92 -4.55 7.08
C ARG A 151 -0.54 -4.92 7.63
N GLU A 152 0.07 -5.99 7.12
CA GLU A 152 1.40 -6.44 7.55
C GLU A 152 2.47 -5.38 7.24
N VAL A 153 2.41 -4.75 6.06
CA VAL A 153 3.34 -3.67 5.67
C VAL A 153 3.23 -2.47 6.61
N ALA A 154 2.00 -2.02 6.93
CA ALA A 154 1.82 -0.87 7.82
C ALA A 154 2.32 -1.17 9.25
N GLU A 155 2.04 -2.36 9.78
CA GLU A 155 2.56 -2.78 11.09
C GLU A 155 4.09 -2.89 11.08
N HIS A 156 4.67 -3.54 10.08
CA HIS A 156 6.12 -3.67 9.93
C HIS A 156 6.80 -2.30 9.86
N LEU A 157 6.31 -1.41 9.00
CA LEU A 157 6.89 -0.07 8.81
C LEU A 157 6.90 0.74 10.13
N LEU A 158 5.83 0.68 10.92
CA LEU A 158 5.74 1.40 12.18
C LEU A 158 6.63 0.76 13.24
N SER A 159 6.71 -0.57 13.29
CA SER A 159 7.58 -1.28 14.22
C SER A 159 9.06 -1.12 13.90
N ASP A 160 9.44 -1.07 12.63
CA ASP A 160 10.81 -0.77 12.21
C ASP A 160 11.23 0.66 12.62
N ALA A 161 10.27 1.59 12.69
CA ALA A 161 10.45 2.91 13.27
C ALA A 161 10.41 2.96 14.82
N GLY A 162 10.38 1.80 15.48
CA GLY A 162 10.48 1.66 16.94
C GLY A 162 9.16 1.67 17.71
N LEU A 163 8.00 1.61 17.04
CA LEU A 163 6.71 1.56 17.73
C LEU A 163 6.32 0.12 18.06
N SER A 164 5.89 -0.10 19.31
CA SER A 164 5.17 -1.33 19.65
C SER A 164 3.83 -1.38 18.92
N LEU A 165 3.24 -2.57 18.75
CA LEU A 165 1.90 -2.68 18.17
C LEU A 165 0.86 -1.89 18.97
N ASP A 166 0.95 -1.92 20.30
CA ASP A 166 0.04 -1.15 21.17
C ASP A 166 0.18 0.36 20.94
N ASP A 167 1.40 0.87 20.76
CA ASP A 167 1.63 2.28 20.43
C ASP A 167 1.16 2.61 19.01
N ALA A 168 1.39 1.72 18.04
CA ALA A 168 0.94 1.89 16.66
C ALA A 168 -0.59 2.00 16.58
N TYR A 169 -1.33 1.16 17.31
CA TYR A 169 -2.79 1.15 17.28
C TYR A 169 -3.45 2.17 18.21
N ARG A 170 -2.72 2.73 19.18
CA ARG A 170 -3.27 3.66 20.17
C ARG A 170 -4.14 4.77 19.57
N PRO A 171 -3.73 5.49 18.50
CA PRO A 171 -4.57 6.54 17.93
C PRO A 171 -5.93 6.02 17.43
N LEU A 172 -5.96 4.83 16.82
CA LEU A 172 -7.21 4.23 16.34
C LEU A 172 -8.09 3.76 17.50
N LEU A 173 -7.49 3.23 18.57
CA LEU A 173 -8.20 2.77 19.77
C LEU A 173 -8.79 3.95 20.57
N GLU A 174 -8.07 5.09 20.62
CA GLU A 174 -8.52 6.29 21.32
C GLU A 174 -9.54 7.10 20.50
N GLN A 175 -9.41 7.14 19.17
CA GLN A 175 -10.27 7.96 18.32
C GLN A 175 -10.63 7.28 16.98
N TRP A 176 -11.31 6.13 17.06
CA TRP A 176 -11.69 5.31 15.89
C TRP A 176 -12.34 6.10 14.74
N SER A 177 -13.39 6.87 15.02
CA SER A 177 -14.09 7.67 14.01
C SER A 177 -13.28 8.85 13.49
N GLY A 178 -12.33 9.37 14.28
CA GLY A 178 -11.51 10.53 13.92
C GLY A 178 -10.49 10.24 12.83
N HIS A 179 -10.10 8.97 12.67
CA HIS A 179 -9.14 8.53 11.67
C HIS A 179 -9.78 7.95 10.40
N GLY A 180 -11.11 8.01 10.28
CA GLY A 180 -11.82 7.53 9.09
C GLY A 180 -11.55 6.05 8.82
N VAL A 181 -11.58 5.21 9.86
CA VAL A 181 -11.33 3.77 9.76
C VAL A 181 -12.46 3.11 8.96
N VAL A 182 -12.07 2.46 7.87
CA VAL A 182 -12.96 1.70 6.99
C VAL A 182 -12.36 0.32 6.79
N GLN A 183 -13.19 -0.72 6.89
CA GLN A 183 -12.83 -2.10 6.59
C GLN A 183 -13.13 -2.44 5.14
#